data_AF-A0A7K2WYJ6-F1
#
_entry.id   AF-A0A7K2WYJ6-F1
#
_cell.length_a   1.000
_cell.length_b   1.000
_cell.length_c   1.000
_cell.angle_alpha   90.00
_cell.angle_beta   90.00
_cell.angle_gamma   90.00
#
_symmetry.space_group_name_H-M   'P 1'
#
loop_
_entity.id
_entity.type
_entity.pdbx_description
1 polymer ?
#
loop_
_entity_poly.entity_id
_entity_poly.type
_entity_poly.pdbx_seq_one_letter_code
_entity_poly.pdbx_strand_id
1 'polypeptide(L)'
;GHRDAVWALVLLSGDADASVRKAAVRALAGVADDTPSLREALAARLADQEADTAAEAARALAVRQDSRAIAALARILADEDAGGGARRTAQDAVRYVPEGPERRRLERTLPRRH
;
A
#
# COMPACT_ATOMS: atom_id res chain seq x y z
N GLY A 1 8.71 21.21 -12.21
CA GLY A 1 9.09 21.33 -10.78
C GLY A 1 8.63 20.11 -9.99
N HIS A 2 8.92 20.02 -8.69
CA HIS A 2 8.57 18.86 -7.83
C HIS A 2 7.07 18.48 -7.90
N ARG A 3 6.19 19.48 -7.94
CA ARG A 3 4.73 19.31 -8.07
C ARG A 3 4.33 18.62 -9.39
N ASP A 4 4.97 18.97 -10.51
CA ASP A 4 4.69 18.36 -11.81
C ASP A 4 5.13 16.90 -11.85
N ALA A 5 6.23 16.58 -11.17
CA ALA A 5 6.72 15.20 -11.04
C ALA A 5 5.74 14.34 -10.23
N VAL A 6 5.24 14.84 -9.10
CA VAL A 6 4.22 14.12 -8.31
C VAL A 6 2.95 13.94 -9.13
N TRP A 7 2.51 14.95 -9.87
CA TRP A 7 1.32 14.83 -10.73
C TRP A 7 1.49 13.78 -11.83
N ALA A 8 2.65 13.73 -12.49
CA ALA A 8 2.95 12.69 -13.48
C ALA A 8 2.92 11.29 -12.86
N LEU A 9 3.46 11.13 -11.65
CA LEU A 9 3.40 9.85 -10.91
C LEU A 9 1.97 9.46 -10.55
N VAL A 10 1.10 10.42 -10.19
CA VAL A 10 -0.32 10.15 -9.95
C VAL A 10 -0.99 9.59 -11.21
N LEU A 11 -0.71 10.16 -12.38
CA LEU A 11 -1.25 9.62 -13.64
C LEU A 11 -0.72 8.21 -13.94
N LEU A 12 0.60 8.02 -13.85
CA LEU A 12 1.25 6.72 -14.10
C LEU A 12 0.83 5.65 -13.10
N SER A 13 0.38 6.03 -11.89
CA SER A 13 -0.18 5.07 -10.94
C SER A 13 -1.43 4.36 -11.47
N GLY A 14 -2.11 4.91 -12.49
CA GLY A 14 -3.27 4.32 -13.16
C GLY A 14 -2.99 3.74 -14.54
N ASP A 15 -1.73 3.55 -14.91
CA ASP A 15 -1.35 2.98 -16.21
C ASP A 15 -1.92 1.57 -16.42
N ALA A 16 -2.13 1.16 -17.67
CA ALA A 16 -2.58 -0.19 -17.99
C ALA A 16 -1.49 -1.23 -17.65
N ASP A 17 -0.22 -0.87 -17.77
CA ASP A 17 0.92 -1.72 -17.46
C ASP A 17 1.15 -1.81 -15.94
N ALA A 18 1.09 -3.05 -15.43
CA ALA A 18 1.30 -3.38 -14.03
C ALA A 18 2.67 -2.91 -13.48
N SER A 19 3.73 -3.02 -14.29
CA SER A 19 5.08 -2.61 -13.90
C SER A 19 5.18 -1.09 -13.80
N VAL A 20 4.54 -0.36 -14.72
CA VAL A 20 4.45 1.11 -14.68
C VAL A 20 3.68 1.56 -13.43
N ARG A 21 2.50 0.98 -13.17
CA ARG A 21 1.73 1.28 -11.96
C ARG A 21 2.54 1.03 -10.69
N LYS A 22 3.19 -0.12 -10.57
CA LYS A 22 4.02 -0.49 -9.41
C LYS A 22 5.17 0.51 -9.20
N ALA A 23 5.87 0.88 -10.28
CA ALA A 23 6.95 1.86 -10.22
C ALA A 23 6.44 3.23 -9.75
N ALA A 24 5.31 3.67 -10.29
CA ALA A 24 4.69 4.93 -9.91
C ALA A 24 4.23 4.93 -8.44
N VAL A 25 3.55 3.88 -7.96
CA VAL A 25 3.14 3.74 -6.56
C VAL A 25 4.33 3.74 -5.61
N ARG A 26 5.42 3.04 -5.96
CA ARG A 26 6.66 3.07 -5.18
C ARG A 26 7.27 4.46 -5.09
N ALA A 27 7.29 5.20 -6.21
CA ALA A 27 7.78 6.57 -6.22
C ALA A 27 6.88 7.50 -5.38
N LEU A 28 5.55 7.40 -5.53
CA LEU A 28 4.58 8.14 -4.71
C LEU A 28 4.75 7.83 -3.21
N ALA A 29 5.00 6.58 -2.85
CA ALA A 29 5.23 6.18 -1.47
C ALA A 29 6.40 6.92 -0.82
N GLY A 30 7.46 7.20 -1.60
CA GLY A 30 8.65 7.94 -1.19
C GLY A 30 8.54 9.46 -1.20
N VAL A 31 7.42 10.02 -1.67
CA VAL A 31 7.18 11.48 -1.62
C VAL A 31 7.01 11.92 -0.17
N ALA A 32 7.84 12.87 0.29
CA ALA A 32 7.79 13.36 1.67
C ALA A 32 6.51 14.16 1.97
N ASP A 33 6.03 14.94 0.99
CA ASP A 33 4.81 15.72 1.13
C ASP A 33 3.60 14.81 1.33
N ASP A 34 2.83 15.08 2.39
CA ASP A 34 1.61 14.34 2.69
C ASP A 34 0.38 15.17 2.33
N THR A 35 -0.05 15.04 1.08
CA THR A 35 -1.20 15.79 0.54
C THR A 35 -2.42 14.89 0.36
N PRO A 36 -3.64 15.44 0.42
CA PRO A 36 -4.85 14.67 0.12
C PRO A 36 -4.79 13.98 -1.24
N SER A 37 -4.35 14.67 -2.29
CA SER A 37 -4.23 14.09 -3.64
C SER A 37 -3.27 12.90 -3.70
N LEU A 38 -2.15 12.94 -2.95
CA LEU A 38 -1.23 11.82 -2.86
C LEU A 38 -1.90 10.63 -2.16
N ARG A 39 -2.58 10.87 -1.04
CA ARG A 39 -3.31 9.83 -0.31
C ARG A 39 -4.41 9.21 -1.16
N GLU A 40 -5.14 10.00 -1.93
CA GLU A 40 -6.16 9.49 -2.87
C GLU A 40 -5.55 8.62 -3.98
N ALA A 41 -4.42 9.04 -4.56
CA ALA A 41 -3.73 8.25 -5.57
C ALA A 41 -3.26 6.88 -5.02
N LEU A 42 -2.72 6.86 -3.80
CA LEU A 42 -2.35 5.61 -3.12
C LEU A 42 -3.60 4.78 -2.75
N ALA A 43 -4.66 5.40 -2.25
CA ALA A 43 -5.90 4.72 -1.89
C ALA A 43 -6.56 4.03 -3.08
N ALA A 44 -6.50 4.65 -4.27
CA ALA A 44 -7.00 4.07 -5.51
C ALA A 44 -6.29 2.76 -5.92
N ARG A 45 -5.14 2.44 -5.30
CA ARG A 45 -4.33 1.24 -5.57
C ARG A 45 -4.42 0.16 -4.48
N LEU A 46 -5.20 0.36 -3.41
CA LEU A 46 -5.37 -0.65 -2.34
C LEU A 46 -6.01 -1.96 -2.80
N ALA A 47 -6.72 -1.93 -3.94
CA ALA A 47 -7.34 -3.07 -4.59
C ALA A 47 -6.75 -3.32 -6.00
N ASP A 48 -5.51 -2.91 -6.25
CA ASP A 48 -4.82 -3.24 -7.51
C ASP A 48 -4.80 -4.77 -7.70
N GLN A 49 -4.93 -5.19 -8.97
CA GLN A 49 -4.89 -6.59 -9.36
C GLN A 49 -3.54 -7.22 -9.02
N GLU A 50 -2.47 -6.43 -9.04
CA GLU A 50 -1.15 -6.85 -8.60
C GLU A 50 -1.01 -6.64 -7.09
N ALA A 51 -0.92 -7.75 -6.35
CA ALA A 51 -0.80 -7.76 -4.90
C ALA A 51 0.38 -6.92 -4.38
N ASP A 52 1.51 -6.93 -5.10
CA ASP A 52 2.68 -6.11 -4.78
C ASP A 52 2.34 -4.61 -4.83
N THR A 53 1.60 -4.16 -5.85
CA THR A 53 1.18 -2.76 -5.99
C THR A 53 0.23 -2.37 -4.86
N ALA A 54 -0.73 -3.24 -4.54
CA ALA A 54 -1.64 -3.03 -3.43
C ALA A 54 -0.91 -2.96 -2.06
N ALA A 55 0.10 -3.81 -1.85
CA ALA A 55 0.89 -3.83 -0.63
C ALA A 55 1.75 -2.56 -0.47
N GLU A 56 2.38 -2.09 -1.55
CA GLU A 56 3.15 -0.84 -1.55
C GLU A 56 2.25 0.37 -1.23
N ALA A 57 1.06 0.42 -1.83
CA ALA A 57 0.06 1.45 -1.55
C ALA A 57 -0.41 1.42 -0.08
N ALA A 58 -0.72 0.23 0.44
CA ALA A 58 -1.11 0.04 1.83
C ALA A 58 0.01 0.45 2.80
N ARG A 59 1.26 0.07 2.52
CA ARG A 59 2.43 0.51 3.31
C ARG A 59 2.55 2.02 3.31
N ALA A 60 2.44 2.66 2.15
CA ALA A 60 2.57 4.11 2.01
C ALA A 60 1.50 4.87 2.81
N LEU A 61 0.27 4.37 2.82
CA LEU A 61 -0.83 4.93 3.62
C LEU A 61 -0.65 4.66 5.12
N ALA A 62 -0.16 3.47 5.51
CA ALA A 62 0.13 3.16 6.91
C ALA A 62 1.21 4.09 7.48
N VAL A 63 2.29 4.35 6.73
CA VAL A 63 3.32 5.35 7.11
C VAL A 63 2.71 6.72 7.36
N ARG A 64 1.71 7.12 6.55
CA ARG A 64 0.98 8.38 6.66
C ARG A 64 -0.17 8.35 7.68
N GLN A 65 -0.30 7.28 8.46
CA GLN A 65 -1.35 7.08 9.46
C GLN A 65 -2.77 7.17 8.87
N ASP A 66 -2.94 6.79 7.59
CA ASP A 66 -4.25 6.75 6.95
C ASP A 66 -4.92 5.39 7.21
N SER A 67 -6.06 5.42 7.89
CA SER A 67 -6.77 4.21 8.35
C SER A 67 -7.26 3.32 7.21
N ARG A 68 -7.37 3.83 5.98
CA ARG A 68 -7.71 3.03 4.79
C ARG A 68 -6.70 1.91 4.54
N ALA A 69 -5.46 2.05 5.02
CA ALA A 69 -4.46 1.00 4.95
C ALA A 69 -4.88 -0.29 5.67
N ILE A 70 -5.64 -0.19 6.77
CA ILE A 70 -5.90 -1.30 7.69
C ILE A 70 -6.66 -2.44 6.99
N ALA A 71 -7.71 -2.11 6.25
CA ALA A 71 -8.50 -3.11 5.51
C ALA A 71 -7.66 -3.77 4.41
N ALA A 72 -6.83 -3.00 3.70
CA ALA A 72 -5.97 -3.53 2.65
C ALA A 72 -4.88 -4.46 3.22
N LEU A 73 -4.23 -4.06 4.32
CA LEU A 73 -3.25 -4.89 5.02
C LEU A 73 -3.89 -6.19 5.53
N ALA A 74 -5.09 -6.14 6.10
CA ALA A 74 -5.79 -7.33 6.57
C ALA A 74 -6.05 -8.33 5.42
N ARG A 75 -6.52 -7.84 4.28
CA ARG A 75 -6.75 -8.65 3.07
C ARG A 75 -5.44 -9.29 2.60
N ILE A 76 -4.39 -8.49 2.40
CA ILE A 76 -3.10 -8.97 1.88
C ILE A 76 -2.46 -9.99 2.83
N LEU A 77 -2.51 -9.77 4.15
CA LEU A 77 -1.94 -10.70 5.13
C LEU A 77 -2.64 -12.06 5.16
N ALA A 78 -3.94 -12.07 4.84
CA ALA A 78 -4.77 -13.27 4.84
C ALA A 78 -4.74 -14.01 3.50
N ASP A 79 -4.68 -13.30 2.38
CA ASP A 79 -4.90 -13.87 1.05
C ASP A 79 -3.60 -14.23 0.33
N GLU A 80 -2.52 -13.50 0.61
CA GLU A 80 -1.24 -13.70 -0.09
C GLU A 80 -0.39 -14.80 0.56
N ASP A 81 0.45 -15.43 -0.27
CA ASP A 81 1.35 -16.50 0.16
C ASP A 81 2.25 -16.08 1.32
N ALA A 82 2.51 -17.02 2.24
CA ALA A 82 3.40 -16.82 3.39
C ALA A 82 4.78 -16.27 3.00
N GLY A 83 5.31 -16.74 1.87
CA GLY A 83 6.59 -16.34 1.28
C GLY A 83 6.47 -15.28 0.16
N GLY A 84 5.30 -14.68 -0.05
CA GLY A 84 5.05 -13.68 -1.09
C GLY A 84 5.63 -12.30 -0.76
N GLY A 85 5.99 -11.53 -1.80
CA GLY A 85 6.51 -10.16 -1.68
C GLY A 85 5.48 -9.19 -1.08
N ALA A 86 4.24 -9.27 -1.56
CA ALA A 86 3.12 -8.48 -1.07
C ALA A 86 2.87 -8.71 0.43
N ARG A 87 2.85 -9.97 0.88
CA ARG A 87 2.64 -10.30 2.30
C ARG A 87 3.75 -9.78 3.19
N ARG A 88 5.03 -9.95 2.81
CA ARG A 88 6.16 -9.39 3.57
C ARG A 88 6.05 -7.87 3.69
N THR A 89 5.73 -7.20 2.58
CA THR A 89 5.52 -5.75 2.56
C THR A 89 4.40 -5.33 3.52
N ALA A 90 3.29 -6.09 3.53
CA ALA A 90 2.19 -5.84 4.45
C ALA A 90 2.58 -6.09 5.92
N GLN A 91 3.34 -7.15 6.22
CA GLN A 91 3.84 -7.43 7.57
C GLN A 91 4.72 -6.28 8.09
N ASP A 92 5.66 -5.81 7.27
CA ASP A 92 6.50 -4.67 7.62
C ASP A 92 5.68 -3.39 7.81
N ALA A 93 4.60 -3.23 7.06
CA ALA A 93 3.71 -2.07 7.16
C ALA A 93 2.93 -2.02 8.48
N VAL A 94 2.66 -3.16 9.13
CA VAL A 94 1.87 -3.22 10.37
C VAL A 94 2.49 -2.39 11.49
N ARG A 95 3.83 -2.23 11.52
CA ARG A 95 4.52 -1.40 12.52
C ARG A 95 4.14 0.09 12.47
N TYR A 96 3.59 0.55 11.35
CA TYR A 96 3.13 1.92 11.16
C TYR A 96 1.65 2.09 11.50
N VAL A 97 0.90 1.01 11.72
CA VAL A 97 -0.48 1.13 12.19
C VAL A 97 -0.45 1.56 13.68
N PRO A 98 -1.30 2.50 14.11
CA PRO A 98 -1.40 2.88 15.52
C PRO A 98 -1.60 1.68 16.44
N GLU A 99 -0.98 1.71 17.61
CA GLU A 99 -1.17 0.70 18.63
C GLU A 99 -2.65 0.56 18.99
N GLY A 100 -3.19 -0.65 18.88
CA GLY A 100 -4.62 -0.85 19.07
C GLY A 100 -5.10 -2.25 18.72
N PRO A 101 -6.41 -2.51 18.87
CA PRO A 101 -7.00 -3.80 18.52
C PRO A 101 -6.77 -4.19 17.06
N GLU A 102 -6.75 -3.20 16.16
CA GLU A 102 -6.55 -3.41 14.72
C GLU A 102 -5.14 -3.89 14.41
N ARG A 103 -4.12 -3.20 14.93
CA ARG A 103 -2.72 -3.64 14.81
C ARG A 103 -2.53 -5.06 15.35
N ARG A 104 -3.02 -5.35 16.56
CA ARG A 104 -2.91 -6.70 17.16
C ARG A 104 -3.59 -7.79 16.32
N ARG A 105 -4.69 -7.46 15.64
CA ARG A 105 -5.33 -8.38 14.69
C ARG A 105 -4.45 -8.63 13.47
N LEU A 106 -3.90 -7.56 12.87
CA LEU A 106 -2.99 -7.67 11.73
C LEU A 106 -1.75 -8.53 12.08
N GLU A 107 -1.11 -8.27 13.22
CA GLU A 107 0.07 -9.02 13.69
C GLU A 107 -0.19 -10.53 13.86
N ARG A 108 -1.44 -10.92 14.18
CA ARG A 108 -1.85 -12.31 14.37
C ARG A 108 -2.46 -12.95 13.12
N THR A 109 -2.52 -12.23 12.01
CA THR A 109 -3.16 -12.73 10.78
C THR A 109 -2.27 -13.77 10.11
N LEU A 110 -2.74 -15.02 10.12
CA LEU A 110 -2.12 -16.12 9.39
C LEU A 110 -2.65 -16.16 7.95
N PRO A 111 -1.79 -16.49 6.96
CA PRO A 111 -2.24 -16.65 5.59
C PRO A 111 -3.21 -17.83 5.53
N ARG A 112 -4.22 -17.71 4.67
CA ARG A 112 -5.17 -18.79 4.39
C ARG A 112 -4.42 -19.93 3.73
N ARG A 113 -4.79 -21.16 4.09
CA ARG A 113 -4.33 -22.35 3.39
C ARG A 113 -5.18 -22.48 2.14
N HIS A 114 -4.61 -22.17 0.99
CA HIS A 114 -5.21 -22.45 -0.32
C HIS A 114 -4.81 -23.84 -0.80
#